data_AF-A0A4R0RHR0-F1
#
_entry.id   AF-A0A4R0RHR0-F1
#
_cell.length_a   1.000
_cell.length_b   1.000
_cell.length_c   1.000
_cell.angle_alpha   90.00
_cell.angle_beta   90.00
_cell.angle_gamma   90.00
#
_symmetry.space_group_name_H-M   'P 1'
#
loop_
_entity.id
_entity.type
_entity.pdbx_description
1 polymer ?
#
loop_
_entity_poly.entity_id
_entity_poly.type
_entity_poly.pdbx_seq_one_letter_code
_entity_poly.pdbx_strand_id
1 'polypeptide(L)'
;MKDLVSGRSGGGMVLIRTGWDRHWGTDAYFEHPYLSKEAAERMLATGITLIGVDTLSPDETLLPTVAVPEPQFDFSVHNVVLGAGCLIAENLTNLGQILHGQWVVSMLPLKLYGCDGSPIRACAWRPGNA
;
A
#
# COMPACT_ATOMS: atom_id res chain seq x y z
N MET A 1 -19.09 -14.47 2.57
CA MET A 1 -19.15 -14.24 1.11
C MET A 1 -20.46 -13.53 0.79
N LYS A 2 -20.53 -12.24 1.13
CA LYS A 2 -21.64 -11.37 0.76
C LYS A 2 -21.02 -10.19 0.03
N ASP A 3 -21.53 -9.98 -1.17
CA ASP A 3 -21.42 -8.80 -2.01
C ASP A 3 -20.00 -8.51 -2.50
N LEU A 4 -19.68 -9.10 -3.66
CA LEU A 4 -18.72 -8.50 -4.59
C LEU A 4 -19.21 -7.07 -4.86
N VAL A 5 -18.59 -6.11 -4.17
CA VAL A 5 -18.73 -4.68 -4.44
C VAL A 5 -18.54 -4.50 -5.94
N SER A 6 -19.50 -3.82 -6.57
CA SER A 6 -19.40 -3.30 -7.92
C SER A 6 -18.03 -2.63 -8.06
N GLY A 7 -17.07 -3.29 -8.72
CA GLY A 7 -15.76 -2.71 -8.91
C GLY A 7 -15.94 -1.37 -9.59
N ARG A 8 -15.40 -0.30 -8.99
CA ARG A 8 -15.30 1.01 -9.65
C ARG A 8 -14.60 0.78 -10.99
N SER A 9 -15.34 0.87 -12.09
CA SER A 9 -14.75 0.88 -13.42
C SER A 9 -13.93 2.16 -13.57
N GLY A 10 -12.61 2.01 -13.75
CA GLY A 10 -11.69 3.13 -13.94
C GLY A 10 -10.83 3.54 -12.74
N GLY A 11 -10.71 2.69 -11.70
CA GLY A 11 -9.82 2.95 -10.57
C GLY A 11 -8.33 2.93 -10.96
N GLY A 12 -7.60 3.98 -10.59
CA GLY A 12 -6.15 4.06 -10.79
C GLY A 12 -5.35 3.43 -9.64
N MET A 13 -4.13 3.01 -9.93
CA MET A 13 -3.15 2.58 -8.93
C MET A 13 -2.06 3.64 -8.80
N VAL A 14 -1.66 3.97 -7.57
CA VAL A 14 -0.44 4.75 -7.31
C VAL A 14 0.54 3.88 -6.54
N LEU A 15 1.80 3.86 -6.99
CA LEU A 15 2.90 3.20 -6.30
C LEU A 15 3.90 4.26 -5.84
N ILE A 16 4.11 4.35 -4.54
CA ILE A 16 4.95 5.36 -3.92
C ILE A 16 6.28 4.71 -3.60
N ARG A 17 7.33 5.16 -4.29
CA ARG A 17 8.70 4.75 -4.04
C ARG A 17 9.36 5.74 -3.09
N THR A 18 9.74 5.25 -1.92
CA THR A 18 10.64 5.94 -0.99
C THR A 18 12.07 5.41 -1.09
N GLY A 19 12.24 4.21 -1.67
CA GLY A 19 13.49 3.44 -1.65
C GLY A 19 13.75 2.76 -0.31
N TRP A 20 12.74 2.64 0.56
CA TRP A 20 12.87 2.05 1.89
C TRP A 20 13.02 0.53 1.88
N ASP A 21 12.64 -0.12 0.78
CA ASP A 21 12.84 -1.56 0.58
C ASP A 21 14.30 -1.99 0.75
N ARG A 22 15.27 -1.08 0.56
CA ARG A 22 16.70 -1.33 0.84
C ARG A 22 17.01 -1.65 2.31
N HIS A 23 16.14 -1.27 3.25
CA HIS A 23 16.29 -1.49 4.68
C HIS A 23 15.63 -2.80 5.15
N TRP A 24 15.00 -3.56 4.26
CA TRP A 24 14.30 -4.80 4.59
C TRP A 24 15.16 -5.76 5.44
N GLY A 25 14.56 -6.29 6.51
CA GLY A 25 15.24 -7.22 7.43
C GLY A 25 16.20 -6.56 8.41
N THR A 26 16.24 -5.23 8.49
CA THR A 26 17.02 -4.48 9.49
C THR A 26 16.11 -3.72 10.44
N ASP A 27 16.61 -3.35 11.61
CA ASP A 27 15.84 -2.54 12.59
C ASP A 27 15.45 -1.17 12.02
N ALA A 28 16.29 -0.60 11.15
CA ALA A 28 15.98 0.66 10.46
C ALA A 28 14.70 0.55 9.60
N TYR A 29 14.26 -0.65 9.21
CA TYR A 29 13.04 -0.81 8.41
C TYR A 29 11.80 -0.25 9.12
N PHE A 30 11.77 -0.29 10.45
CA PHE A 30 10.65 0.20 11.26
C PHE A 30 10.58 1.72 11.36
N GLU A 31 11.66 2.45 11.05
CA GLU A 31 11.73 3.93 11.08
C GLU A 31 11.34 4.56 9.73
N HIS A 32 10.38 3.95 9.04
CA HIS A 32 10.06 4.28 7.65
C HIS A 32 9.30 5.60 7.49
N PRO A 33 9.44 6.29 6.34
CA PRO A 33 8.54 7.37 5.96
C PRO A 33 7.09 6.88 5.87
N TYR A 34 6.14 7.76 6.14
CA TYR A 34 4.71 7.47 6.10
C TYR A 34 3.94 8.63 5.45
N LEU A 35 2.67 8.40 5.14
CA LEU A 35 1.78 9.37 4.53
C LEU A 35 0.95 10.09 5.59
N SER A 36 0.70 11.38 5.36
CA SER A 36 -0.37 12.07 6.06
C SER A 36 -1.74 11.59 5.58
N LYS A 37 -2.74 11.60 6.46
CA LYS A 37 -4.15 11.36 6.12
C LYS A 37 -4.62 12.20 4.93
N GLU A 38 -4.30 13.49 4.91
CA GLU A 38 -4.71 14.44 3.87
C GLU A 38 -4.15 14.09 2.50
N ALA A 39 -2.94 13.51 2.45
CA ALA A 39 -2.34 13.04 1.20
C ALA A 39 -3.13 11.84 0.64
N ALA A 40 -3.52 10.89 1.50
CA ALA A 40 -4.35 9.76 1.11
C ALA A 40 -5.72 10.21 0.59
N GLU A 41 -6.39 11.12 1.31
CA GLU A 41 -7.69 11.69 0.88
C GLU A 41 -7.59 12.36 -0.50
N ARG A 42 -6.53 13.13 -0.74
CA ARG A 42 -6.30 13.78 -2.04
C ARG A 42 -6.08 12.78 -3.16
N MET A 43 -5.34 11.69 -2.92
CA MET A 43 -5.15 10.63 -3.91
C MET A 43 -6.47 9.94 -4.26
N LEU A 44 -7.28 9.58 -3.26
CA LEU A 44 -8.58 8.96 -3.50
C LEU A 44 -9.51 9.90 -4.29
N ALA A 45 -9.45 11.21 -4.03
CA ALA A 45 -10.23 12.21 -4.76
C ALA A 45 -9.86 12.29 -6.26
N THR A 46 -8.67 11.84 -6.68
CA THR A 46 -8.32 11.75 -8.12
C THR A 46 -8.78 10.45 -8.78
N GLY A 47 -9.51 9.59 -8.06
CA GLY A 47 -9.96 8.29 -8.57
C GLY A 47 -8.96 7.14 -8.39
N ILE A 48 -7.89 7.34 -7.60
CA ILE A 48 -7.03 6.24 -7.18
C ILE A 48 -7.81 5.32 -6.25
N THR A 49 -7.70 4.01 -6.47
CA THR A 49 -8.37 2.97 -5.67
C THR A 49 -7.39 1.97 -5.06
N LEU A 50 -6.10 2.07 -5.38
CA LEU A 50 -5.03 1.31 -4.74
C LEU A 50 -3.83 2.19 -4.47
N ILE A 51 -3.37 2.22 -3.22
CA ILE A 51 -2.11 2.86 -2.80
C ILE A 51 -1.11 1.76 -2.45
N GLY A 52 0.01 1.71 -3.18
CA GLY A 52 1.12 0.82 -2.90
C GLY A 52 2.33 1.58 -2.35
N VAL A 53 2.97 1.04 -1.32
CA VAL A 53 4.18 1.62 -0.70
C VAL A 53 5.29 0.56 -0.57
N ASP A 54 6.55 1.00 -0.64
CA ASP A 54 7.74 0.16 -0.39
C ASP A 54 8.19 0.14 1.09
N THR A 55 7.35 0.69 1.97
CA THR A 55 7.53 0.75 3.42
C THR A 55 6.72 -0.33 4.14
N LEU A 56 6.97 -0.50 5.44
CA LEU A 56 6.24 -1.47 6.28
C LEU A 56 4.74 -1.20 6.27
N SER A 57 4.38 0.08 6.34
CA SER A 57 3.02 0.60 6.39
C SER A 57 2.97 1.97 5.70
N PRO A 58 1.81 2.42 5.17
CA PRO A 58 1.61 3.80 4.79
C PRO A 58 1.37 4.73 5.99
N ASP A 59 1.08 4.19 7.17
CA ASP A 59 0.93 4.91 8.44
C ASP A 59 2.22 4.84 9.28
N GLU A 60 2.37 5.73 10.26
CA GLU A 60 3.50 5.73 11.18
C GLU A 60 3.56 4.45 12.04
N THR A 61 4.74 3.82 12.10
CA THR A 61 4.99 2.70 13.01
C THR A 61 5.68 3.20 14.28
N LEU A 62 4.98 3.16 15.42
CA LEU A 62 5.57 3.45 16.72
C LEU A 62 6.14 2.19 17.34
N LEU A 63 7.45 2.14 17.50
CA LEU A 63 8.11 1.05 18.23
C LEU A 63 7.87 1.19 19.75
N PRO A 64 7.70 0.07 20.49
CA PRO A 64 7.43 0.07 21.93
C PRO A 64 8.60 0.58 22.79
N THR A 65 9.68 1.09 22.20
CA THR A 65 10.82 1.70 22.90
C THR A 65 10.55 3.12 23.37
N VAL A 66 9.51 3.77 22.84
CA VAL A 66 9.04 5.06 23.36
C VAL A 66 8.18 4.77 24.59
N ALA A 67 8.51 5.37 25.73
CA ALA A 67 7.74 5.25 26.98
C ALA A 67 6.37 5.96 26.86
N VAL A 68 5.53 5.47 25.95
CA VAL A 68 4.12 5.83 25.86
C VAL A 68 3.31 4.81 26.67
N PRO A 69 2.37 5.25 27.53
CA PRO A 69 1.59 4.37 28.40
C PRO A 69 0.83 3.27 27.65
N GLU A 70 0.53 3.52 26.37
CA GLU A 70 -0.07 2.60 25.40
C GLU A 70 0.50 2.99 24.01
N PRO A 71 0.98 2.06 23.17
CA PRO A 71 1.34 2.39 21.79
C PRO A 71 0.09 2.86 21.03
N GLN A 72 0.02 4.17 20.74
CA GLN A 72 -1.02 4.73 19.90
C GLN A 72 -0.63 4.56 18.44
N PHE A 73 -0.99 3.42 17.86
CA PHE A 73 -0.87 3.24 16.41
C PHE A 73 -1.81 4.23 15.72
N ASP A 74 -1.26 5.13 14.91
CA ASP A 74 -2.05 5.91 13.97
C ASP A 74 -2.37 5.02 12.78
N PHE A 75 -3.66 4.82 12.50
CA PHE A 75 -4.15 4.08 11.33
C PHE A 75 -4.95 4.99 10.42
N SER A 76 -4.66 6.29 10.42
CA SER A 76 -5.43 7.30 9.69
C SER A 76 -5.48 7.02 8.19
N VAL A 77 -4.37 6.62 7.58
CA VAL A 77 -4.30 6.28 6.15
C VAL A 77 -5.06 4.98 5.89
N HIS A 78 -4.83 3.94 6.69
CA HIS A 78 -5.61 2.70 6.64
C HIS A 78 -7.12 2.96 6.70
N ASN A 79 -7.57 3.74 7.68
CA ASN A 79 -8.98 4.04 7.90
C ASN A 79 -9.59 4.80 6.72
N VAL A 80 -8.87 5.78 6.15
CA VAL A 80 -9.33 6.53 4.97
C VAL A 80 -9.42 5.63 3.73
N VAL A 81 -8.36 4.87 3.44
CA VAL A 81 -8.27 4.08 2.20
C VAL A 81 -9.19 2.87 2.25
N LEU A 82 -9.09 2.05 3.30
CA LEU A 82 -9.90 0.85 3.44
C LEU A 82 -11.36 1.19 3.74
N GLY A 83 -11.62 2.26 4.50
CA GLY A 83 -12.98 2.76 4.77
C GLY A 83 -13.69 3.25 3.50
N ALA A 84 -12.95 3.69 2.49
CA ALA A 84 -13.48 4.04 1.16
C ALA A 84 -13.63 2.82 0.23
N GLY A 85 -13.40 1.59 0.71
CA GLY A 85 -13.42 0.37 -0.09
C GLY A 85 -12.26 0.27 -1.09
N CYS A 86 -11.20 1.04 -0.88
CA CYS A 86 -9.97 1.02 -1.67
C CYS A 86 -8.93 0.09 -1.01
N LEU A 87 -7.82 -0.15 -1.71
CA LEU A 87 -6.81 -1.15 -1.29
C LEU A 87 -5.48 -0.51 -0.94
N ILE A 88 -4.75 -1.17 -0.04
CA ILE A 88 -3.36 -0.86 0.32
C ILE A 88 -2.49 -2.05 -0.08
N ALA A 89 -1.31 -1.78 -0.63
CA ALA A 89 -0.26 -2.78 -0.81
C ALA A 89 1.02 -2.29 -0.13
N GLU A 90 1.51 -3.05 0.85
CA GLU A 90 2.68 -2.67 1.66
C GLU A 90 3.88 -3.53 1.29
N ASN A 91 5.06 -3.14 1.78
CA ASN A 91 6.30 -3.91 1.65
C ASN A 91 6.67 -4.23 0.19
N LEU A 92 6.27 -3.38 -0.76
CA LEU A 92 6.66 -3.54 -2.16
C LEU A 92 8.17 -3.36 -2.32
N THR A 93 8.76 -3.98 -3.34
CA THR A 93 10.19 -3.85 -3.64
C THR A 93 10.40 -3.64 -5.13
N ASN A 94 11.60 -3.20 -5.52
CA ASN A 94 12.00 -2.96 -6.90
C ASN A 94 11.18 -1.88 -7.63
N LEU A 95 10.47 -1.02 -6.91
CA LEU A 95 9.72 0.09 -7.52
C LEU A 95 10.62 1.04 -8.33
N GLY A 96 11.92 1.08 -8.00
CA GLY A 96 12.94 1.81 -8.78
C GLY A 96 13.10 1.34 -10.22
N GLN A 97 12.66 0.11 -10.55
CA GLN A 97 12.76 -0.45 -11.90
C GLN A 97 11.61 -0.03 -12.82
N ILE A 98 10.53 0.55 -12.27
CA ILE A 98 9.28 0.84 -13.00
C ILE A 98 8.89 2.33 -12.97
N LEU A 99 9.85 3.23 -12.71
CA LEU A 99 9.59 4.67 -12.58
C LEU A 99 9.14 5.36 -13.87
N HIS A 100 9.49 4.79 -15.03
CA HIS A 100 9.28 5.42 -16.32
C HIS A 100 8.66 4.43 -17.31
N GLY A 101 7.81 4.96 -18.19
CA GLY A 101 7.11 4.20 -19.22
C GLY A 101 5.80 3.60 -18.74
N GLN A 102 5.22 2.76 -19.59
CA GLN A 102 3.97 2.07 -19.32
C GLN A 102 4.24 0.68 -18.77
N TRP A 103 3.56 0.36 -17.68
CA TRP A 103 3.68 -0.92 -16.99
C TRP A 103 2.29 -1.48 -16.73
N VAL A 104 2.16 -2.79 -16.91
CA VAL A 104 1.07 -3.55 -16.31
C VAL A 104 1.56 -4.02 -14.95
N VAL A 105 0.77 -3.76 -13.90
CA VAL A 105 1.06 -4.19 -12.54
C VAL A 105 -0.04 -5.13 -12.09
N SER A 106 0.34 -6.26 -11.52
CA SER A 106 -0.57 -7.26 -10.97
C SER A 106 -0.23 -7.56 -9.53
N MET A 107 -1.25 -7.54 -8.68
CA MET A 107 -1.19 -7.80 -7.25
C MET A 107 -2.35 -8.74 -6.90
N LEU A 108 -2.07 -10.03 -6.85
CA LEU A 108 -3.10 -11.07 -6.68
C LEU A 108 -3.08 -11.59 -5.25
N PRO A 109 -4.05 -11.20 -4.39
CA PRO A 109 -4.19 -11.74 -3.05
C PRO A 109 -4.64 -13.21 -3.08
N LEU A 110 -4.26 -13.94 -2.03
CA LEU A 110 -4.78 -15.27 -1.76
C LEU A 110 -6.26 -15.17 -1.40
N LYS A 111 -7.05 -16.14 -1.89
CA LYS A 111 -8.49 -16.22 -1.60
C LYS A 111 -8.73 -16.86 -0.23
N LEU A 112 -8.38 -16.14 0.83
CA LEU A 112 -8.54 -16.58 2.22
C LEU A 112 -9.91 -16.17 2.77
N TYR A 113 -10.56 -17.07 3.52
CA TYR A 113 -11.87 -16.81 4.10
C TYR A 113 -11.73 -16.11 5.45
N GLY A 114 -12.43 -14.99 5.63
CA GLY A 114 -12.48 -14.26 6.91
C GLY A 114 -11.22 -13.43 7.22
N CYS A 115 -10.36 -13.19 6.23
CA CYS A 115 -9.16 -12.36 6.36
C CYS A 115 -9.39 -10.97 5.76
N ASP A 116 -8.67 -9.99 6.29
CA ASP A 116 -8.62 -8.58 5.84
C ASP A 116 -7.50 -8.32 4.81
N GLY A 117 -6.51 -9.21 4.73
CA GLY A 117 -5.43 -9.15 3.76
C GLY A 117 -4.78 -10.50 3.51
N SER A 118 -3.80 -10.52 2.61
CA SER A 118 -2.97 -11.69 2.35
C SER A 118 -1.63 -11.29 1.71
N PRO A 119 -0.56 -12.08 1.89
CA PRO A 119 0.64 -11.94 1.09
C PRO A 119 0.34 -12.02 -0.41
N ILE A 120 1.09 -11.27 -1.20
CA ILE A 120 1.00 -11.27 -2.67
C ILE A 120 2.35 -11.54 -3.30
N ARG A 121 2.33 -12.02 -4.54
CA ARG A 121 3.45 -11.90 -5.46
C ARG A 121 3.17 -10.76 -6.42
N ALA A 122 3.49 -9.53 -6.02
CA ALA A 122 3.37 -8.38 -6.90
C ALA A 122 4.33 -8.54 -8.10
N CYS A 123 3.82 -8.33 -9.31
CA CYS A 123 4.63 -8.34 -10.53
C CYS A 123 4.29 -7.17 -11.44
N ALA A 124 5.29 -6.70 -12.16
CA ALA A 124 5.14 -5.66 -13.17
C ALA A 124 5.85 -6.10 -14.46
N TRP A 125 5.24 -5.82 -15.60
CA TRP A 125 5.81 -6.08 -16.92
C TRP A 125 5.39 -5.00 -17.91
N ARG A 126 6.17 -4.84 -18.98
CA ARG A 126 5.75 -3.95 -20.06
C ARG A 126 4.60 -4.59 -20.83
N PRO A 127 3.59 -3.82 -21.25
CA PRO A 127 2.60 -4.32 -22.20
C PRO A 127 3.33 -4.94 -23.40
N GLY A 128 2.88 -6.11 -23.84
CA GLY A 128 3.38 -6.67 -25.10
C GLY A 128 3.02 -5.73 -26.26
N ASN A 129 3.86 -5.67 -27.29
CA ASN A 129 3.43 -5.08 -28.56
C ASN A 129 2.33 -6.00 -29.11
N ALA A 130 1.11 -5.49 -29.20
CA ALA A 130 0.05 -6.14 -29.96
C ALA A 130 0.35 -6.03 -31.46
#